data_AF-A0A397DTW3-F1
#
_entry.id   AF-A0A397DTW3-F1
#
_cell.length_a   1.000
_cell.length_b   1.000
_cell.length_c   1.000
_cell.angle_alpha   90.00
_cell.angle_beta   90.00
_cell.angle_gamma   90.00
#
_symmetry.space_group_name_H-M   'P 1'
#
loop_
_entity.id
_entity.type
_entity.pdbx_description
1 polymer ?
#
loop_
_entity_poly.entity_id
_entity_poly.type
_entity_poly.pdbx_seq_one_letter_code
_entity_poly.pdbx_strand_id
1 'polypeptide(L)'
;MDLARTRELTFKRKMEVINRLHQLTIVGKLPRGAFTSTATHFNLHRTILSKIWNSYSTNSMMPSSKLGRVGRKEVFDVETVTARIAVLPETQRTTLLLENNGGNQFRLPHLGKKALHRAGKLMTNVSCPSHLV
;
A
#
# COMPACT_ATOMS: atom_id res chain seq x y z
N MET A 1 30.16 1.95 1.29
CA MET A 1 29.08 1.14 0.71
C MET A 1 27.78 1.53 1.40
N ASP A 2 27.24 2.68 1.01
CA ASP A 2 26.05 3.27 1.62
C ASP A 2 24.81 2.74 0.90
N LEU A 3 24.28 1.62 1.40
CA LEU A 3 22.98 1.12 0.96
C LEU A 3 21.94 2.10 1.50
N ALA A 4 21.39 2.92 0.60
CA ALA A 4 20.31 3.88 0.86
C ALA A 4 19.48 3.48 2.09
N ARG A 5 19.50 4.36 3.10
CA ARG A 5 18.83 4.21 4.40
C ARG A 5 17.31 4.13 4.20
N THR A 6 16.84 3.01 3.69
CA THR A 6 15.43 2.67 3.58
C THR A 6 14.91 2.48 5.00
N ARG A 7 13.71 3.02 5.27
CA ARG A 7 13.09 3.02 6.61
C ARG A 7 12.80 1.59 7.13
N GLU A 8 12.88 0.59 6.27
CA GLU A 8 12.67 -0.82 6.59
C GLU A 8 13.80 -1.70 6.09
N LEU A 9 14.17 -2.68 6.90
CA LEU A 9 15.13 -3.71 6.52
C LEU A 9 14.56 -4.58 5.39
N THR A 10 15.34 -4.79 4.33
CA THR A 10 14.96 -5.65 3.20
C THR A 10 14.75 -7.10 3.64
N PHE A 11 13.95 -7.87 2.90
CA PHE A 11 13.66 -9.28 3.23
C PHE A 11 14.94 -10.11 3.33
N LYS A 12 15.85 -9.98 2.35
CA LYS A 12 17.17 -10.63 2.36
C LYS A 12 17.93 -10.35 3.65
N ARG A 13 18.00 -9.09 4.06
CA ARG A 13 18.73 -8.68 5.26
C ARG A 13 18.09 -9.16 6.56
N LYS A 14 16.76 -9.29 6.61
CA LYS A 14 16.04 -9.96 7.72
C LYS A 14 16.38 -11.45 7.79
N MET A 15 16.44 -12.13 6.65
CA MET A 15 16.80 -13.55 6.59
C MET A 15 18.24 -13.81 7.04
N GLU A 16 19.19 -12.94 6.67
CA GLU A 16 20.58 -13.02 7.15
C GLU A 16 20.66 -12.94 8.68
N VAL A 17 19.90 -12.03 9.29
CA VAL A 17 19.79 -11.90 10.75
C VAL A 17 19.22 -13.19 11.38
N ILE A 18 18.13 -13.72 10.82
CA ILE A 18 17.49 -14.94 11.34
C ILE A 18 18.44 -16.13 11.26
N ASN A 19 19.11 -16.31 10.12
CA ASN A 19 20.07 -17.41 9.95
C ASN A 19 21.21 -17.32 10.97
N ARG A 20 21.75 -16.11 11.21
CA ARG A 20 22.79 -15.92 12.23
C ARG A 20 22.29 -16.25 13.63
N LEU A 21 21.08 -15.80 14.00
CA LEU A 21 20.50 -16.12 15.30
C LEU A 21 20.22 -17.62 15.44
N HIS A 22 19.78 -18.28 14.37
CA HIS A 22 19.56 -19.71 14.34
C HIS A 22 20.86 -20.49 14.59
N GLN A 23 21.97 -20.08 13.98
CA GLN A 23 23.30 -20.67 14.22
C GLN A 23 23.79 -20.52 15.68
N LEU A 24 23.34 -19.48 16.38
CA LEU A 24 23.66 -19.24 17.80
C LEU A 24 22.70 -19.95 18.75
N THR A 25 21.65 -20.60 18.24
CA THR A 25 20.62 -21.23 19.05
C THR A 25 21.13 -22.57 19.59
N ILE A 26 21.05 -22.74 20.90
CA ILE A 26 21.46 -23.98 21.59
C ILE A 26 20.20 -24.58 22.21
N VAL A 27 19.84 -25.80 21.82
CA VAL A 27 18.64 -26.51 22.32
C VAL A 27 17.37 -25.67 22.14
N GLY A 28 17.21 -25.05 20.96
CA GLY A 28 16.04 -24.23 20.62
C GLY A 28 15.93 -22.90 21.38
N LYS A 29 16.89 -22.57 22.26
CA LYS A 29 16.92 -21.33 23.03
C LYS A 29 18.09 -20.46 22.60
N LEU A 30 17.83 -19.16 22.52
CA LEU A 30 18.84 -18.18 22.16
C LEU A 30 19.64 -17.78 23.42
N PRO A 31 20.98 -17.87 23.41
CA PRO A 31 21.78 -17.56 24.59
C PRO A 31 21.70 -16.07 24.95
N ARG A 32 21.90 -15.76 26.24
CA ARG A 32 21.86 -14.38 26.71
C ARG A 32 22.95 -13.55 26.01
N GLY A 33 22.56 -12.39 25.49
CA GLY A 33 23.48 -11.52 24.76
C GLY A 33 23.62 -11.83 23.26
N ALA A 34 22.99 -12.88 22.73
CA ALA A 34 23.01 -13.21 21.30
C ALA A 34 22.51 -12.05 20.42
N PHE A 35 21.45 -11.35 20.86
CA PHE A 35 20.96 -10.16 20.17
C PHE A 35 21.97 -9.02 20.18
N THR A 36 22.68 -8.80 21.28
CA THR A 36 23.70 -7.74 21.38
C THR A 36 24.90 -8.06 20.48
N SER A 37 25.36 -9.31 20.45
CA SER A 37 26.44 -9.78 19.58
C SER A 37 26.08 -9.71 18.10
N THR A 38 24.83 -10.04 17.76
CA THR A 38 24.35 -9.95 16.37
C THR A 38 24.09 -8.48 15.98
N ALA A 39 23.67 -7.64 16.93
CA ALA A 39 23.46 -6.20 16.71
C ALA A 39 24.75 -5.49 16.30
N THR A 40 25.86 -5.79 16.98
CA THR A 40 27.17 -5.23 16.65
C THR A 40 27.63 -5.70 15.27
N HIS A 41 27.46 -6.99 14.95
CA HIS A 41 27.83 -7.54 13.65
C HIS A 41 27.04 -6.92 12.47
N PHE A 42 25.73 -6.73 12.63
CA PHE A 42 24.88 -6.20 11.57
C PHE A 42 24.78 -4.66 11.55
N ASN A 43 25.39 -3.98 12.54
CA ASN A 43 25.23 -2.56 12.83
C ASN A 43 23.75 -2.15 12.92
N LEU A 44 22.96 -2.93 13.65
CA LEU A 44 21.53 -2.72 13.87
C LEU A 44 21.24 -2.65 15.36
N HIS A 45 20.23 -1.88 15.76
CA HIS A 45 19.83 -1.84 17.16
C HIS A 45 19.23 -3.18 17.61
N ARG A 46 19.62 -3.66 18.81
CA ARG A 46 19.20 -4.97 19.34
C ARG A 46 17.67 -5.20 19.37
N THR A 47 16.88 -4.14 19.50
CA THR A 47 15.40 -4.24 19.47
C THR A 47 14.86 -4.60 18.09
N ILE A 48 15.54 -4.23 17.01
CA ILE A 48 15.18 -4.63 15.65
C ILE A 48 15.34 -6.14 15.52
N LEU A 49 16.45 -6.69 16.00
CA LEU A 49 16.72 -8.13 15.97
C LEU A 49 15.74 -8.92 16.82
N SER A 50 15.41 -8.42 18.02
CA SER A 50 14.39 -9.04 18.87
C SER A 50 13.01 -9.07 18.19
N LYS A 51 12.60 -7.98 17.53
CA LYS A 51 11.34 -7.93 16.76
C LYS A 51 11.35 -8.92 15.59
N ILE A 52 12.46 -9.00 14.86
CA ILE A 52 12.64 -9.94 13.75
C ILE A 52 12.51 -11.38 14.24
N TRP A 53 13.24 -11.74 15.31
CA TRP A 53 13.23 -13.09 15.87
C TRP A 53 11.86 -13.50 16.39
N ASN A 54 11.22 -12.67 17.23
CA ASN A 54 9.90 -12.98 17.78
C ASN A 54 8.84 -13.11 16.67
N SER A 55 8.90 -12.24 15.65
CA SER A 55 8.00 -12.32 14.51
C SER A 55 8.22 -13.59 13.68
N TYR A 56 9.47 -14.02 13.51
CA TYR A 56 9.83 -15.27 12.83
C TYR A 56 9.37 -16.50 13.61
N SER A 57 9.62 -16.54 14.92
CA SER A 57 9.18 -17.66 15.78
C SER A 57 7.67 -17.85 15.81
N THR A 58 6.88 -16.81 15.51
CA THR A 58 5.41 -16.87 15.51
C THR A 58 4.83 -17.26 14.15
N ASN A 59 5.40 -16.77 13.04
CA ASN A 59 4.77 -16.88 11.70
C ASN A 59 5.57 -17.71 10.69
N SER A 60 6.76 -18.22 11.03
CA SER A 60 7.71 -18.99 10.19
C SER A 60 8.22 -18.27 8.91
N MET A 61 7.45 -17.32 8.37
CA MET A 61 7.80 -16.39 7.30
C MET A 61 7.66 -14.95 7.81
N MET A 62 8.54 -14.07 7.34
CA MET A 62 8.53 -12.63 7.67
C MET A 62 8.04 -11.79 6.47
N PRO A 63 6.73 -11.73 6.18
CA PRO A 63 6.20 -10.81 5.18
C PRO A 63 6.32 -9.35 5.65
N SER A 64 6.23 -8.41 4.71
CA SER A 64 6.17 -6.99 5.04
C SER A 64 4.88 -6.68 5.81
N SER A 65 4.99 -6.01 6.95
CA SER A 65 3.82 -5.57 7.74
C SER A 65 2.99 -4.48 7.05
N LYS A 66 3.48 -3.96 5.92
CA LYS A 66 2.77 -2.96 5.11
C LYS A 66 1.69 -3.54 4.21
N LEU A 67 1.74 -4.83 3.88
CA LEU A 67 0.74 -5.45 3.01
C LEU A 67 -0.67 -5.23 3.60
N GLY A 68 -1.54 -4.53 2.88
CA GLY A 68 -2.90 -4.20 3.32
C GLY A 68 -3.04 -3.11 4.40
N ARG A 69 -1.92 -2.58 4.96
CA ARG A 69 -1.96 -1.48 5.94
C ARG A 69 -1.66 -0.11 5.34
N VAL A 70 -0.99 -0.10 4.20
CA VAL A 70 -0.66 1.12 3.46
C VAL A 70 -1.55 1.24 2.22
N GLY A 71 -1.90 2.46 1.86
CA GLY A 71 -2.81 2.75 0.74
C GLY A 71 -4.11 3.40 1.19
N ARG A 72 -4.85 3.95 0.23
CA ARG A 72 -6.18 4.50 0.47
C ARG A 72 -7.12 3.33 0.70
N LYS A 73 -7.80 3.31 1.86
CA LYS A 73 -8.87 2.33 2.11
C LYS A 73 -10.02 2.62 1.14
N GLU A 74 -10.59 1.58 0.56
CA GLU A 74 -11.83 1.73 -0.21
C GLU A 74 -12.92 2.25 0.74
N VAL A 75 -13.49 3.39 0.37
CA VAL A 75 -14.52 4.08 1.19
C VAL A 75 -15.91 3.58 0.81
N PHE A 76 -16.07 3.03 -0.38
CA PHE A 76 -17.35 2.61 -0.92
C PHE A 76 -17.28 1.15 -1.33
N ASP A 77 -18.24 0.38 -0.82
CA ASP A 77 -18.47 -0.99 -1.22
C ASP A 77 -19.16 -1.03 -2.60
N VAL A 78 -18.77 -2.01 -3.42
CA VAL A 78 -19.20 -2.12 -4.82
C VAL A 78 -20.71 -2.34 -4.90
N GLU A 79 -21.29 -3.16 -4.02
CA GLU A 79 -22.74 -3.40 -4.01
C GLU A 79 -23.53 -2.14 -3.65
N THR A 80 -23.01 -1.36 -2.71
CA THR A 80 -23.62 -0.09 -2.31
C THR A 80 -23.57 0.93 -3.45
N VAL A 81 -22.48 0.95 -4.23
CA VAL A 81 -22.33 1.85 -5.39
C VAL A 81 -23.23 1.42 -6.54
N THR A 82 -23.32 0.13 -6.85
CA THR A 82 -24.16 -0.39 -7.93
C THR A 82 -25.65 -0.19 -7.64
N ALA A 83 -26.09 -0.42 -6.40
CA ALA A 83 -27.46 -0.14 -5.98
C ALA A 83 -27.85 1.32 -6.17
N ARG A 84 -26.95 2.26 -5.85
CA ARG A 84 -27.18 3.70 -6.08
C ARG A 84 -27.27 4.04 -7.57
N ILE A 85 -26.40 3.49 -8.40
CA ILE A 85 -26.40 3.73 -9.86
C ILE A 85 -27.70 3.20 -10.50
N ALA A 86 -28.22 2.06 -10.03
CA ALA A 86 -29.43 1.46 -10.56
C ALA A 86 -30.68 2.36 -10.40
N VAL A 87 -30.79 3.07 -9.27
CA VAL A 87 -31.94 3.94 -8.95
C VAL A 87 -31.96 5.23 -9.78
N LEU A 88 -30.86 5.60 -10.42
CA LEU A 88 -30.75 6.87 -11.14
C LEU A 88 -31.19 6.77 -12.61
N PRO A 89 -31.83 7.83 -13.15
CA PRO A 89 -32.13 7.95 -14.57
C PRO A 89 -30.86 7.86 -15.42
N GLU A 90 -30.96 7.23 -16.60
CA GLU A 90 -29.82 6.90 -17.47
C GLU A 90 -29.00 8.13 -17.87
N THR A 91 -29.66 9.28 -18.03
CA THR A 91 -29.04 10.58 -18.32
C THR A 91 -28.10 11.08 -17.22
N GLN A 92 -28.23 10.61 -15.98
CA GLN A 92 -27.42 11.01 -14.82
C GLN A 92 -26.41 9.92 -14.39
N ARG A 93 -26.44 8.73 -15.01
CA ARG A 93 -25.55 7.61 -14.66
C ARG A 93 -24.10 7.87 -15.08
N THR A 94 -23.88 8.62 -16.16
CA THR A 94 -22.54 8.94 -16.68
C THR A 94 -21.73 9.82 -15.73
N THR A 95 -22.36 10.78 -15.05
CA THR A 95 -21.71 11.65 -14.06
C THR A 95 -21.22 10.85 -12.85
N LEU A 96 -22.02 9.91 -12.34
CA LEU A 96 -21.65 9.07 -11.19
C LEU A 96 -20.68 7.94 -11.53
N LEU A 97 -20.73 7.39 -12.73
CA LEU A 97 -19.71 6.45 -13.23
C LEU A 97 -18.34 7.13 -13.38
N LEU A 98 -18.31 8.39 -13.84
CA LEU A 98 -17.08 9.18 -13.97
C LEU A 98 -16.54 9.68 -12.63
N GLU A 99 -17.42 10.01 -11.66
CA GLU A 99 -17.03 10.41 -10.31
C GLU A 99 -16.51 9.24 -9.46
N ASN A 100 -16.97 8.00 -9.72
CA ASN A 100 -16.56 6.79 -9.00
C ASN A 100 -15.43 6.00 -9.68
N ASN A 101 -14.57 6.65 -10.49
CA ASN A 101 -13.42 6.02 -11.15
C ASN A 101 -13.75 4.78 -12.00
N GLY A 102 -14.90 4.76 -12.69
CA GLY A 102 -15.20 3.85 -13.81
C GLY A 102 -14.65 2.42 -13.68
N GLY A 103 -15.46 1.50 -13.16
CA GLY A 103 -15.15 0.06 -13.02
C GLY A 103 -14.88 -0.70 -14.33
N ASN A 104 -14.76 -0.01 -15.45
CA ASN A 104 -14.44 -0.52 -16.78
C ASN A 104 -12.94 -0.46 -17.12
N GLN A 105 -12.07 -0.27 -16.13
CA GLN A 105 -10.59 -0.37 -16.25
C GLN A 105 -9.94 0.62 -17.23
N PHE A 106 -10.75 1.44 -17.89
CA PHE A 106 -10.31 2.49 -18.79
C PHE A 106 -9.65 3.58 -17.97
N ARG A 107 -8.31 3.63 -18.00
CA ARG A 107 -7.58 4.76 -17.43
C ARG A 107 -7.88 5.99 -18.28
N LEU A 108 -8.88 6.76 -17.87
CA LEU A 108 -9.07 8.11 -18.39
C LEU A 108 -7.73 8.85 -18.23
N PRO A 109 -7.17 9.43 -19.31
CA PRO A 109 -6.02 10.30 -19.18
C PRO A 109 -6.33 11.34 -18.11
N HIS A 110 -5.43 11.49 -17.13
CA HIS A 110 -5.68 12.41 -16.03
C HIS A 110 -5.50 13.84 -16.55
N LEU A 111 -6.53 14.35 -17.22
CA LEU A 111 -6.57 15.66 -17.89
C LEU A 111 -6.53 16.84 -16.90
N GLY A 112 -6.25 16.60 -15.62
CA GLY A 112 -6.10 17.65 -14.63
C GLY A 112 -7.31 18.59 -14.56
N LYS A 113 -8.54 18.10 -14.80
CA LYS A 113 -9.75 18.95 -14.89
C LYS A 113 -9.88 19.90 -13.69
N LYS A 114 -9.58 19.43 -12.47
CA LYS A 114 -9.56 20.25 -11.25
C LYS A 114 -8.46 21.32 -11.24
N ALA A 115 -7.31 21.06 -11.85
CA ALA A 115 -6.23 22.04 -11.99
C ALA A 115 -6.54 23.06 -13.07
N LEU A 116 -7.08 22.63 -14.22
CA LEU A 116 -7.53 23.51 -15.30
C LEU A 116 -8.69 24.40 -14.87
N HIS A 117 -9.64 23.88 -14.08
CA HIS A 117 -10.73 24.67 -13.52
C HIS A 117 -10.21 25.76 -12.57
N ARG A 118 -9.27 25.42 -11.67
CA ARG A 118 -8.61 26.41 -10.80
C ARG A 118 -7.83 27.47 -11.59
N ALA A 119 -7.28 27.10 -12.75
CA ALA A 119 -6.58 28.00 -13.64
C ALA A 119 -7.51 28.78 -14.60
N GLY A 120 -8.83 28.56 -14.55
CA GLY A 120 -9.79 29.19 -15.47
C GLY A 120 -9.66 28.74 -16.93
N LYS A 121 -8.94 27.64 -17.20
CA LYS A 121 -8.64 27.13 -18.56
C LYS A 121 -9.54 25.97 -18.99
N LEU A 122 -10.42 25.48 -18.11
CA LEU A 122 -11.35 24.41 -18.45
C LEU A 122 -12.54 25.00 -19.20
N MET A 123 -12.77 24.55 -20.44
CA MET A 123 -13.91 25.00 -21.23
C MET A 123 -15.22 24.70 -20.49
N THR A 124 -16.11 25.69 -20.40
CA THR A 124 -17.47 25.50 -19.90
C THR A 124 -18.23 24.53 -20.80
N ASN A 125 -19.01 23.62 -20.20
CA ASN A 125 -19.79 22.65 -20.95
C ASN A 125 -20.62 23.36 -22.03
N VAL A 126 -20.37 23.04 -23.30
CA VAL A 126 -21.24 23.42 -24.40
C VAL A 126 -22.50 22.55 -24.28
N SER A 127 -23.63 23.16 -23.97
CA SER A 127 -24.93 22.48 -23.97
C SER A 127 -25.25 22.08 -25.41
N CYS A 128 -25.34 20.78 -25.70
CA CYS A 128 -25.86 20.31 -26.98
C CYS A 128 -27.39 20.45 -26.96
N PRO A 129 -28.01 21.17 -27.91
CA PRO A 129 -29.45 21.25 -28.00
C PRO A 129 -30.08 19.88 -28.21
N SER A 130 -31.20 19.62 -27.54
CA SER A 130 -31.90 18.33 -27.55
C SER A 130 -32.45 17.88 -28.91
N HIS A 131 -32.36 18.71 -29.95
CA HIS A 131 -32.74 18.37 -31.32
C HIS A 131 -31.59 17.79 -32.16
N LEU A 132 -30.38 17.69 -31.59
CA LEU A 132 -29.18 17.15 -32.25
C LEU A 132 -28.71 15.81 -31.63
N VAL A 133 -29.52 15.17 -30.77
CA VAL A 133 -29.26 13.87 -30.13
C VAL A 133 -30.32 12.87 -30.57
#